data_AF-A0A7C2CZK8-F1
#
_entry.id   AF-A0A7C2CZK8-F1
#
_cell.length_a   1.000
_cell.length_b   1.000
_cell.length_c   1.000
_cell.angle_alpha   90.00
_cell.angle_beta   90.00
_cell.angle_gamma   90.00
#
_symmetry.space_group_name_H-M   'P 1'
#
loop_
_entity.id
_entity.type
_entity.pdbx_description
1 polymer ?
#
loop_
_entity_poly.entity_id
_entity_poly.type
_entity_poly.pdbx_seq_one_letter_code
_entity_poly.pdbx_strand_id
1 'polypeptide(L)'
;MALLEPPFEILDLADGQSTEFRVLSVQRGEARIQTRLEPEGKLVPVLRVHVPPEDKTLGAPYWDITSRTLQARLEPMLDMLVRTRRRIRITKFGVAPTARHQVELL
;
A
#
# COMPACT_ATOMS: atom_id res chain seq x y z
N MET A 1 -11.89 -5.07 12.05
CA MET A 1 -11.41 -3.91 11.27
C MET A 1 -12.57 -3.38 10.43
N ALA A 2 -12.59 -2.10 10.05
CA ALA A 2 -13.67 -1.56 9.22
C ALA A 2 -13.50 -2.01 7.75
N LEU A 3 -14.60 -2.18 7.01
CA LEU A 3 -14.56 -2.41 5.57
C LEU A 3 -14.18 -1.10 4.87
N LEU A 4 -13.14 -1.12 4.04
CA LEU A 4 -12.78 0.03 3.22
C LEU A 4 -13.70 0.12 2.00
N GLU A 5 -14.13 1.34 1.69
CA GLU A 5 -14.96 1.59 0.51
C GLU A 5 -14.11 1.67 -0.77
N PRO A 6 -14.64 1.17 -1.90
CA PRO A 6 -14.03 1.36 -3.21
C PRO A 6 -14.05 2.85 -3.63
N PRO A 7 -13.22 3.27 -4.60
CA PRO A 7 -12.33 2.45 -5.43
C PRO A 7 -11.09 1.96 -4.67
N PHE A 8 -10.52 0.84 -5.11
CA PHE A 8 -9.25 0.33 -4.58
C PHE A 8 -8.11 0.65 -5.55
N GLU A 9 -7.07 1.26 -5.03
CA GLU A 9 -5.86 1.64 -5.77
C GLU A 9 -4.70 0.76 -5.29
N ILE A 10 -4.70 -0.51 -5.70
CA ILE A 10 -3.72 -1.47 -5.20
C ILE A 10 -2.31 -1.05 -5.59
N LEU A 11 -1.40 -1.00 -4.61
CA LEU A 11 0.01 -0.81 -4.88
C LEU A 11 0.60 -2.07 -5.53
N ASP A 12 0.51 -2.15 -6.86
CA ASP A 12 1.06 -3.24 -7.66
C ASP A 12 2.29 -2.79 -8.44
N LEU A 13 3.46 -3.09 -7.87
CA LEU A 13 4.75 -2.84 -8.49
C LEU A 13 5.19 -4.08 -9.27
N ALA A 14 5.89 -3.91 -10.39
CA ALA A 14 6.64 -4.97 -11.06
C ALA A 14 7.93 -5.32 -10.29
N ASP A 15 8.58 -6.43 -10.64
CA ASP A 15 9.89 -6.77 -10.09
C ASP A 15 10.93 -5.69 -10.43
N GLY A 16 11.68 -5.25 -9.43
CA GLY A 16 12.64 -4.14 -9.52
C GLY A 16 12.01 -2.75 -9.58
N GLN A 17 10.68 -2.64 -9.65
CA GLN A 17 10.02 -1.34 -9.71
C GLN A 17 9.95 -0.69 -8.34
N SER A 18 10.14 0.63 -8.33
CA SER A 18 9.98 1.48 -7.17
C SER A 18 8.88 2.50 -7.36
N THR A 19 8.29 2.94 -6.24
CA THR A 19 7.50 4.16 -6.17
C THR A 19 7.95 5.00 -5.00
N GLU A 20 7.75 6.32 -5.10
CA GLU A 20 8.06 7.26 -4.04
C GLU A 20 6.84 8.11 -3.72
N PHE A 21 6.57 8.31 -2.43
CA PHE A 21 5.52 9.22 -1.99
C PHE A 21 5.70 9.60 -0.52
N ARG A 22 5.06 10.69 -0.12
CA ARG A 22 4.88 11.08 1.28
C ARG A 22 3.58 10.52 1.83
N VAL A 23 3.59 10.22 3.12
CA VAL A 23 2.43 9.68 3.83
C VAL A 23 1.72 10.83 4.55
N LEU A 24 0.47 11.10 4.18
CA LEU A 24 -0.37 12.13 4.82
C LEU A 24 -1.21 11.58 5.96
N SER A 25 -1.82 10.43 5.75
CA SER A 25 -2.64 9.72 6.72
C SER A 25 -2.77 8.26 6.32
N VAL A 26 -3.23 7.42 7.24
CA VAL A 26 -3.43 5.99 7.00
C VAL A 26 -4.79 5.53 7.49
N GLN A 27 -5.36 4.54 6.81
CA GLN A 27 -6.55 3.82 7.24
C GLN A 27 -6.27 2.32 7.21
N ARG A 28 -6.65 1.63 8.28
CA ARG A 28 -6.56 0.18 8.38
C ARG A 28 -7.95 -0.40 8.24
N GLY A 29 -8.10 -1.32 7.30
CA GLY A 29 -9.39 -1.95 7.06
C GLY A 29 -9.25 -3.22 6.24
N GLU A 30 -10.39 -3.74 5.81
CA GLU A 30 -10.45 -4.91 4.95
C GLU A 30 -11.05 -4.51 3.61
N ALA A 31 -10.62 -5.19 2.55
CA ALA A 31 -11.21 -5.07 1.23
C ALA A 31 -11.64 -6.45 0.75
N ARG A 32 -12.80 -6.52 0.08
CA ARG A 32 -13.21 -7.71 -0.64
C ARG A 32 -12.55 -7.71 -2.01
N ILE A 33 -11.56 -8.58 -2.21
CA ILE A 33 -10.89 -8.73 -3.50
C ILE A 33 -11.39 -10.00 -4.18
N GLN A 34 -11.90 -9.82 -5.40
CA GLN A 34 -12.26 -10.92 -6.29
C GLN A 34 -11.09 -11.21 -7.21
N THR A 35 -10.74 -12.48 -7.35
CA THR A 35 -9.72 -12.93 -8.29
C THR A 35 -10.32 -13.99 -9.21
N ARG A 36 -9.66 -14.28 -10.33
CA ARG A 36 -10.12 -15.35 -11.24
C ARG A 36 -10.23 -16.71 -10.55
N LEU A 37 -9.35 -16.99 -9.58
CA LEU A 37 -9.33 -18.26 -8.84
C LEU A 37 -10.32 -18.27 -7.66
N GLU A 38 -10.76 -17.10 -7.20
CA GLU A 38 -11.70 -16.93 -6.09
C GLU A 38 -12.80 -15.93 -6.51
N PRO A 39 -13.77 -16.35 -7.34
CA PRO A 39 -14.80 -15.47 -7.89
C PRO A 39 -15.77 -14.94 -6.83
N GLU A 40 -16.00 -15.70 -5.76
CA GLU A 40 -16.77 -15.25 -4.59
C GLU A 40 -16.06 -14.12 -3.84
N GLY A 41 -14.74 -13.96 -4.07
CA GLY A 41 -13.87 -12.99 -3.44
C GLY A 41 -13.53 -13.36 -2.00
N LYS A 42 -12.44 -12.79 -1.51
CA LYS A 42 -12.02 -12.92 -0.12
C LYS A 42 -11.81 -11.56 0.53
N LEU A 43 -12.00 -11.49 1.84
CA LEU A 43 -11.57 -10.36 2.62
C LEU A 43 -10.06 -10.44 2.84
N VAL A 44 -9.37 -9.36 2.50
CA VAL A 44 -7.94 -9.21 2.77
C VAL A 44 -7.69 -7.96 3.60
N PRO A 45 -6.70 -7.98 4.50
CA PRO A 45 -6.30 -6.77 5.22
C PRO A 45 -5.66 -5.78 4.24
N VAL A 46 -6.04 -4.52 4.36
CA VAL A 46 -5.55 -3.41 3.54
C VAL A 46 -5.09 -2.28 4.45
N LEU A 47 -3.91 -1.76 4.12
CA LEU A 47 -3.40 -0.50 4.64
C LEU A 47 -3.53 0.54 3.53
N ARG A 48 -4.50 1.44 3.66
CA ARG A 48 -4.69 2.57 2.76
C ARG A 48 -3.83 3.73 3.21
N VAL A 49 -2.93 4.16 2.35
CA VAL A 49 -1.96 5.23 2.61
C VAL A 49 -2.31 6.43 1.74
N HIS A 50 -2.80 7.50 2.35
CA HIS A 50 -3.13 8.74 1.64
C HIS A 50 -1.85 9.49 1.33
N VAL A 51 -1.74 9.95 0.09
CA VAL A 51 -0.55 10.61 -0.46
C VAL A 51 -0.93 11.98 -1.00
N PRO A 52 0.01 12.94 -1.03
CA PRO A 52 -0.30 14.24 -1.59
C PRO A 52 -0.43 14.14 -3.13
N PRO A 53 -1.31 14.94 -3.78
CA PRO A 53 -1.55 14.85 -5.22
C PRO A 53 -0.31 15.02 -6.08
N GLU A 54 0.69 15.78 -5.61
CA GLU A 54 1.95 15.96 -6.33
C GLU A 54 2.84 14.71 -6.36
N ASP A 55 2.63 13.75 -5.45
CA ASP A 55 3.34 12.46 -5.45
C ASP A 55 2.58 11.38 -6.24
N LYS A 56 1.28 11.58 -6.51
CA LYS A 56 0.43 10.69 -7.31
C LYS A 56 -0.57 11.51 -8.11
N THR A 57 -0.20 11.85 -9.35
CA THR A 57 -0.99 12.74 -10.22
C THR A 57 -2.20 12.07 -10.90
N LEU A 58 -2.25 10.74 -10.93
CA LEU A 58 -3.30 9.95 -11.57
C LEU A 58 -3.92 8.95 -10.60
N GLY A 59 -5.23 8.72 -10.71
CA GLY A 59 -5.98 7.78 -9.87
C GLY A 59 -6.41 8.39 -8.54
N ALA A 60 -6.88 7.55 -7.60
CA ALA A 60 -7.28 8.04 -6.28
C ALA A 60 -6.06 8.50 -5.45
N PRO A 61 -6.21 9.48 -4.52
CA PRO A 61 -5.11 10.10 -3.77
C PRO A 61 -4.58 9.22 -2.62
N TYR A 62 -4.55 7.91 -2.83
CA TYR A 62 -4.06 6.93 -1.89
C TYR A 62 -3.52 5.69 -2.61
N TRP A 63 -2.73 4.91 -1.88
CA TRP A 63 -2.32 3.56 -2.24
C TRP A 63 -2.94 2.55 -1.26
N ASP A 64 -3.51 1.47 -1.78
CA ASP A 64 -4.03 0.34 -1.03
C ASP A 64 -2.99 -0.78 -1.01
N ILE A 65 -2.33 -0.94 0.12
CA ILE A 65 -1.31 -1.97 0.31
C ILE A 65 -1.97 -3.24 0.85
N THR A 66 -1.99 -4.30 0.06
CA THR A 66 -2.54 -5.63 0.43
C THR A 66 -1.45 -6.62 0.89
N SER A 67 -0.18 -6.32 0.58
CA SER A 67 0.96 -7.15 0.97
C SER A 67 1.19 -7.11 2.48
N ARG A 68 0.87 -8.21 3.18
CA ARG A 68 1.04 -8.33 4.64
C ARG A 68 2.48 -8.09 5.09
N THR A 69 3.48 -8.49 4.28
CA THR A 69 4.89 -8.29 4.62
C THR A 69 5.31 -6.83 4.52
N LEU A 70 4.75 -6.08 3.57
CA LEU A 70 4.97 -4.64 3.46
C LEU A 70 4.23 -3.89 4.57
N GLN A 71 2.98 -4.27 4.86
CA GLN A 71 2.23 -3.71 5.99
C GLN A 71 3.02 -3.85 7.30
N ALA A 72 3.52 -5.06 7.61
CA ALA A 72 4.31 -5.31 8.82
C ALA A 72 5.62 -4.49 8.89
N ARG A 73 6.23 -4.15 7.73
CA ARG A 73 7.42 -3.29 7.68
C ARG A 73 7.09 -1.82 7.90
N LEU A 74 5.95 -1.35 7.39
CA LEU A 74 5.51 0.03 7.52
C LEU A 74 4.92 0.33 8.90
N GLU A 75 4.22 -0.63 9.51
CA GLU A 75 3.51 -0.49 10.77
C GLU A 75 4.31 0.25 11.87
N PRO A 76 5.56 -0.12 12.21
CA PRO A 76 6.32 0.55 13.27
C PRO A 76 6.71 2.00 12.95
N MET A 77 6.62 2.42 11.69
CA MET A 77 7.02 3.77 11.25
C MET A 77 5.83 4.66 10.85
N LEU A 78 4.59 4.15 10.82
CA LEU A 78 3.43 4.89 10.29
C LEU A 78 3.19 6.23 11.01
N ASP A 79 3.20 6.24 12.34
CA ASP A 79 2.95 7.46 13.12
C ASP A 79 4.02 8.53 12.86
N MET A 80 5.28 8.10 12.73
CA MET A 80 6.39 8.98 12.38
C MET A 80 6.22 9.52 10.95
N LEU A 81 5.91 8.64 9.98
CA LEU A 81 5.73 9.02 8.57
C LEU A 81 4.60 10.05 8.40
N VAL A 82 3.45 9.81 9.04
CA VAL A 82 2.30 10.73 9.04
C VAL A 82 2.67 12.08 9.65
N ARG A 83 3.30 12.08 10.84
CA ARG A 83 3.65 13.33 11.54
C ARG A 83 4.69 14.17 10.82
N THR A 84 5.70 13.50 10.25
CA THR A 84 6.83 14.17 9.60
C THR A 84 6.59 14.45 8.13
N ARG A 85 5.58 13.82 7.52
CA ARG A 85 5.33 13.81 6.08
C ARG A 85 6.59 13.44 5.29
N ARG A 86 7.44 12.56 5.86
CA ARG A 86 8.66 12.06 5.22
C ARG A 86 8.30 11.32 3.95
N ARG A 87 9.14 11.47 2.93
CA ARG A 87 9.04 10.71 1.69
C ARG A 87 9.63 9.33 1.91
N ILE A 88 8.96 8.32 1.41
CA ILE A 88 9.46 6.94 1.39
C ILE A 88 9.64 6.48 -0.04
N ARG A 89 10.60 5.59 -0.25
CA ARG A 89 10.70 4.76 -1.46
C ARG A 89 10.33 3.33 -1.11
N ILE A 90 9.43 2.75 -1.89
CA ILE A 90 9.09 1.33 -1.80
C ILE A 90 9.55 0.66 -3.08
N THR A 91 10.39 -0.36 -2.96
CA THR A 91 10.90 -1.16 -4.09
C THR A 91 10.46 -2.61 -3.93
N LYS A 92 9.90 -3.22 -4.97
CA LYS A 92 9.54 -4.64 -4.98
C LYS A 92 10.66 -5.46 -5.62
N PHE A 93 10.99 -6.59 -4.99
CA PHE A 93 11.95 -7.58 -5.48
C PHE A 93 11.30 -8.95 -5.55
N GLY A 94 11.43 -9.62 -6.69
CA GLY A 94 10.86 -10.92 -7.00
C GLY A 94 9.36 -10.90 -7.34
N VAL A 95 8.84 -12.09 -7.59
CA VAL A 95 7.44 -12.35 -7.97
C VAL A 95 6.73 -13.04 -6.81
N ALA A 96 5.41 -12.84 -6.68
CA ALA A 96 4.61 -13.56 -5.69
C ALA A 96 4.78 -15.09 -5.88
N PRO A 97 4.82 -15.90 -4.80
CA PRO A 97 4.59 -15.54 -3.39
C PRO A 97 5.85 -15.10 -2.62
N THR A 98 7.04 -15.15 -3.23
CA THR A 98 8.32 -14.87 -2.55
C THR A 98 8.73 -13.40 -2.60
N ALA A 99 7.96 -12.56 -3.29
CA ALA A 99 8.22 -11.13 -3.42
C ALA A 99 8.48 -10.44 -2.07
N ARG A 100 9.51 -9.61 -2.03
CA ARG A 100 9.91 -8.78 -0.89
C ARG A 100 9.79 -7.31 -1.26
N HIS A 101 9.58 -6.48 -0.25
CA HIS A 101 9.51 -5.03 -0.42
C HIS A 101 10.58 -4.37 0.44
N GLN A 102 11.47 -3.60 -0.17
CA GLN A 102 12.37 -2.71 0.54
C GLN A 102 11.68 -1.37 0.76
N VAL A 103 11.87 -0.79 1.94
CA VAL A 103 11.34 0.52 2.31
C VAL A 103 12.51 1.38 2.74
N GLU A 104 12.66 2.54 2.11
CA GLU A 104 13.72 3.51 2.39
C GLU A 104 13.08 4.84 2.82
N LEU A 105 13.63 5.48 3.86
CA LEU A 105 13.30 6.84 4.24
C LEU A 105 14.19 7.80 3.43
N LEU A 106 13.59 8.79 2.77
CA LEU A 106 14.28 9.85 2.02
C LEU A 106 14.33 11.15 2.83
#